data_AF-A0A0P8YC63-F1
#
_entry.id   AF-A0A0P8YC63-F1
#
_cell.length_a   1.000
_cell.length_b   1.000
_cell.length_c   1.000
_cell.angle_alpha   90.00
_cell.angle_beta   90.00
_cell.angle_gamma   90.00
#
_symmetry.space_group_name_H-M   'P 1'
#
loop_
_entity.id
_entity.type
_entity.pdbx_description
1 polymer ?
#
loop_
_entity_poly.entity_id
_entity_poly.type
_entity_poly.pdbx_seq_one_letter_code
_entity_poly.pdbx_strand_id
1 'polypeptide(L)'
;APNLLDQDFSADAPNQKWAGDISYIWTSEGWLYLAVILDLYSRRVIGWAVSNRMKRDLAIRALDMAVALRQPPEDCIHHTDRGSQYCSNEYQQRLSKYGFKVSMSGKGNCYDNSMVETFFKSIKAELIWRNRWDTRRQAEGAIFQYINGFYNPRRRHSSLGG
;
A
#
# COMPACT_ATOMS: atom_id res chain seq x y z
N ALA A 1 15.76 -7.61 -4.95
CA ALA A 1 16.39 -6.44 -4.33
C ALA A 1 16.86 -6.78 -2.90
N PRO A 2 17.90 -6.11 -2.37
CA PRO A 2 18.25 -6.17 -0.95
C PRO A 2 17.15 -5.53 -0.08
N ASN A 3 17.13 -5.84 1.22
CA ASN A 3 16.29 -5.11 2.18
C ASN A 3 17.02 -3.82 2.55
N LEU A 4 16.65 -2.71 1.92
CA LEU A 4 17.20 -1.38 2.22
C LEU A 4 16.50 -0.71 3.40
N LEU A 5 15.36 -1.26 3.83
CA LEU A 5 14.59 -0.69 4.92
C LEU A 5 15.14 -1.17 6.27
N ASP A 6 15.58 -2.43 6.36
CA ASP A 6 16.20 -3.05 7.55
C ASP A 6 15.49 -2.69 8.87
N GLN A 7 14.15 -2.74 8.84
CA GLN A 7 13.25 -2.36 9.93
C GLN A 7 13.29 -0.87 10.36
N ASP A 8 14.00 -0.02 9.63
CA ASP A 8 13.95 1.43 9.78
C ASP A 8 12.78 2.03 8.96
N PHE A 9 11.62 2.07 9.61
CA PHE A 9 10.41 2.73 9.11
C PHE A 9 10.40 4.25 9.29
N SER A 10 11.45 4.83 9.89
CA SER A 10 11.52 6.28 10.06
C SER A 10 11.80 6.98 8.74
N ALA A 11 11.22 8.16 8.57
CA ALA A 11 11.51 9.08 7.49
C ALA A 11 11.42 10.48 8.09
N ASP A 12 12.23 11.40 7.59
CA ASP A 12 12.28 12.78 8.09
C ASP A 12 11.38 13.70 7.26
N ALA A 13 11.02 13.28 6.05
CA ALA A 13 10.15 14.03 5.14
C ALA A 13 9.25 13.11 4.30
N PRO A 14 8.11 13.63 3.79
CA PRO A 14 7.29 12.92 2.83
C PRO A 14 8.11 12.47 1.61
N ASN A 15 7.71 11.35 1.01
CA ASN A 15 8.29 10.81 -0.23
C ASN A 15 9.76 10.37 -0.14
N GLN A 16 10.29 10.14 1.06
CA GLN A 16 11.59 9.46 1.22
C GLN A 16 11.47 7.94 1.17
N LYS A 17 10.45 7.38 1.84
CA LYS A 17 10.21 5.94 1.91
C LYS A 17 8.73 5.63 1.75
N TRP A 18 8.41 4.80 0.77
CA TRP A 18 7.09 4.25 0.54
C TRP A 18 7.09 2.75 0.83
N ALA A 19 6.00 2.23 1.36
CA ALA A 19 5.80 0.80 1.58
C ALA A 19 4.50 0.32 0.92
N GLY A 20 4.52 -0.86 0.31
CA GLY A 20 3.37 -1.44 -0.39
C GLY A 20 3.09 -2.88 -0.01
N ASP A 21 1.80 -3.24 0.00
CA ASP A 21 1.35 -4.61 0.27
C ASP A 21 -0.05 -4.89 -0.28
N ILE A 22 -0.40 -6.18 -0.39
CA ILE A 22 -1.69 -6.66 -0.87
C ILE A 22 -2.38 -7.47 0.24
N SER A 23 -3.65 -7.15 0.50
CA SER A 23 -4.51 -8.01 1.32
C SER A 23 -5.77 -8.43 0.57
N TYR A 24 -6.46 -9.41 1.11
CA TYR A 24 -7.68 -9.96 0.54
C TYR A 24 -8.87 -9.74 1.48
N ILE A 25 -10.04 -9.59 0.87
CA ILE A 25 -11.32 -9.28 1.49
C ILE A 25 -12.34 -10.27 0.94
N TRP A 26 -13.09 -10.93 1.83
CA TRP A 26 -14.15 -11.86 1.42
C TRP A 26 -15.44 -11.10 1.10
N THR A 27 -16.09 -11.48 0.00
CA THR A 27 -17.43 -11.02 -0.40
C THR A 27 -18.26 -12.23 -0.82
N SER A 28 -19.58 -12.07 -0.92
CA SER A 28 -20.46 -13.15 -1.41
C SER A 28 -20.21 -13.51 -2.88
N GLU A 29 -19.54 -12.65 -3.66
CA GLU A 29 -19.09 -12.98 -5.02
C GLU A 29 -17.69 -13.61 -5.07
N GLY A 30 -17.05 -13.82 -3.90
CA GLY A 30 -15.70 -14.35 -3.72
C GLY A 30 -14.66 -13.28 -3.31
N TRP A 31 -13.38 -13.60 -3.46
CA TRP A 31 -12.29 -12.72 -3.03
C TRP A 31 -12.24 -11.40 -3.81
N LEU A 32 -11.97 -10.33 -3.08
CA LEU A 32 -11.54 -9.01 -3.56
C LEU A 32 -10.14 -8.75 -3.00
N TYR A 33 -9.20 -8.42 -3.88
CA TYR A 33 -7.83 -8.09 -3.49
C TYR A 33 -7.65 -6.58 -3.48
N LEU A 34 -7.00 -6.07 -2.44
CA LEU A 34 -6.69 -4.65 -2.22
C LEU A 34 -5.17 -4.49 -2.12
N ALA A 35 -4.59 -3.77 -3.08
CA ALA A 35 -3.21 -3.29 -2.98
C ALA A 35 -3.20 -1.86 -2.44
N VAL A 36 -2.25 -1.55 -1.57
CA VAL A 36 -2.04 -0.21 -1.03
C VAL A 36 -0.56 0.17 -1.05
N ILE A 37 -0.31 1.47 -1.16
CA ILE A 37 1.01 2.09 -1.00
C ILE A 37 0.87 3.21 0.03
N LEU A 38 1.69 3.14 1.07
CA LEU A 38 1.78 4.13 2.13
C LEU A 38 3.06 4.95 2.00
N ASP A 39 2.94 6.24 2.29
CA ASP A 39 4.09 7.09 2.63
C ASP A 39 4.42 6.89 4.10
N LEU A 40 5.64 6.43 4.41
CA LEU A 40 6.03 6.06 5.77
C LEU A 40 6.14 7.25 6.71
N TYR A 41 6.45 8.45 6.19
CA TYR A 41 6.47 9.68 6.98
C TYR A 41 5.06 10.05 7.45
N SER A 42 4.14 10.28 6.50
CA SER A 42 2.79 10.76 6.81
C SER A 42 1.81 9.67 7.24
N ARG A 43 2.19 8.39 7.07
CA ARG A 43 1.34 7.20 7.27
C ARG A 43 0.05 7.21 6.43
N ARG A 44 0.02 8.01 5.37
CA ARG A 44 -1.13 8.15 4.45
C ARG A 44 -1.06 7.06 3.40
N VAL A 45 -2.22 6.53 3.02
CA VAL A 45 -2.35 5.73 1.80
C VAL A 45 -2.31 6.70 0.62
N ILE A 46 -1.29 6.60 -0.20
CA ILE A 46 -1.05 7.52 -1.32
C ILE A 46 -1.37 6.88 -2.67
N GLY A 47 -1.49 5.56 -2.73
CA GLY A 47 -2.03 4.84 -3.87
C GLY A 47 -2.70 3.55 -3.42
N TRP A 48 -3.75 3.15 -4.11
CA TRP A 48 -4.43 1.88 -3.85
C TRP A 48 -5.21 1.43 -5.07
N ALA A 49 -5.50 0.14 -5.15
CA ALA A 49 -6.33 -0.43 -6.19
C ALA A 49 -7.00 -1.71 -5.69
N VAL A 50 -8.15 -2.05 -6.28
CA VAL A 50 -8.84 -3.32 -6.03
C VAL A 50 -9.02 -4.15 -7.29
N SER A 51 -9.10 -5.47 -7.14
CA SER A 51 -9.33 -6.42 -8.24
C SER A 51 -9.94 -7.72 -7.75
N ASN A 52 -10.70 -8.42 -8.59
CA ASN A 52 -11.17 -9.78 -8.32
C ASN A 52 -10.07 -10.85 -8.52
N ARG A 53 -8.88 -10.46 -8.99
CA ARG A 53 -7.71 -11.35 -9.18
C ARG A 53 -6.44 -10.69 -8.65
N MET A 54 -5.61 -11.47 -7.96
CA MET A 54 -4.29 -11.06 -7.48
C MET A 54 -3.25 -11.14 -8.61
N LYS A 55 -3.32 -10.19 -9.55
CA LYS A 55 -2.36 -10.04 -10.67
C LYS A 55 -1.40 -8.88 -10.41
N ARG A 56 -0.26 -8.87 -11.12
CA ARG A 56 0.70 -7.77 -11.07
C ARG A 56 0.08 -6.40 -11.42
N ASP A 57 -0.91 -6.37 -12.32
CA ASP A 57 -1.65 -5.17 -12.70
C ASP A 57 -2.32 -4.47 -11.52
N LEU A 58 -2.66 -5.21 -10.46
CA LEU A 58 -3.21 -4.65 -9.23
C LEU A 58 -2.18 -3.76 -8.52
N ALA A 59 -0.95 -4.27 -8.35
CA ALA A 59 0.14 -3.52 -7.74
C ALA A 59 0.56 -2.34 -8.62
N ILE A 60 0.65 -2.53 -9.95
CA ILE A 60 1.00 -1.46 -10.90
C ILE A 60 0.01 -0.31 -10.81
N ARG A 61 -1.31 -0.58 -10.79
CA ARG A 61 -2.32 0.48 -10.67
C ARG A 61 -2.20 1.27 -9.37
N ALA A 62 -1.89 0.60 -8.26
CA ALA A 62 -1.65 1.28 -6.98
C ALA A 62 -0.39 2.17 -7.05
N LEU A 63 0.69 1.69 -7.68
CA LEU A 63 1.93 2.44 -7.91
C LEU A 63 1.70 3.67 -8.78
N ASP A 64 1.03 3.50 -9.92
CA ASP A 64 0.75 4.59 -10.84
C ASP A 64 -0.10 5.69 -10.17
N MET A 65 -1.09 5.29 -9.36
CA MET A 65 -1.88 6.23 -8.56
C MET A 65 -1.00 7.01 -7.56
N ALA A 66 -0.12 6.31 -6.84
CA ALA A 66 0.79 6.94 -5.87
C ALA A 66 1.74 7.94 -6.53
N VAL A 67 2.35 7.56 -7.65
CA VAL A 67 3.25 8.43 -8.42
C VAL A 67 2.51 9.63 -8.97
N ALA A 68 1.32 9.44 -9.55
CA ALA A 68 0.51 10.55 -10.07
C ALA A 68 0.12 11.54 -8.96
N LEU A 69 -0.19 11.05 -7.76
CA LEU A 69 -0.57 11.90 -6.63
C LEU A 69 0.62 12.66 -6.02
N ARG A 70 1.80 12.04 -5.96
CA ARG A 70 2.91 12.54 -5.13
C ARG A 70 4.11 13.06 -5.89
N GLN A 71 4.32 12.63 -7.13
CA GLN A 71 5.49 12.95 -7.96
C GLN A 71 6.79 12.88 -7.13
N PRO A 72 7.12 11.69 -6.59
CA PRO A 72 8.23 11.56 -5.65
C PRO A 72 9.55 11.95 -6.31
N PRO A 73 10.53 12.43 -5.53
CA PRO A 73 11.87 12.64 -6.05
C PRO A 73 12.49 11.31 -6.49
N GLU A 74 13.51 11.41 -7.34
CA GLU A 74 14.43 10.30 -7.56
C GLU A 74 15.01 9.82 -6.22
N ASP A 75 15.42 8.56 -6.15
CA ASP A 75 15.94 7.90 -4.96
C ASP A 75 14.93 7.61 -3.83
N CYS A 76 13.64 7.90 -4.02
CA CYS A 76 12.60 7.43 -3.10
C CYS A 76 12.71 5.91 -2.91
N ILE A 77 12.74 5.45 -1.66
CA ILE A 77 12.77 4.01 -1.37
C ILE A 77 11.37 3.45 -1.54
N HIS A 78 11.24 2.40 -2.35
CA HIS A 78 10.00 1.64 -2.47
C HIS A 78 10.17 0.25 -1.85
N HIS A 79 9.54 0.01 -0.70
CA HIS A 79 9.62 -1.25 0.03
C HIS A 79 8.37 -2.12 -0.13
N THR A 80 8.55 -3.39 -0.50
CA THR A 80 7.44 -4.36 -0.58
C THR A 80 7.89 -5.72 -0.07
N ASP A 81 6.94 -6.65 0.08
CA ASP A 81 7.30 -8.05 0.22
C ASP A 81 7.93 -8.61 -1.08
N ARG A 82 8.41 -9.86 -1.02
CA ARG A 82 8.95 -10.60 -2.18
C ARG A 82 7.88 -11.34 -2.98
N GLY A 83 6.62 -10.90 -2.93
CA GLY A 83 5.51 -11.48 -3.69
C GLY A 83 5.78 -11.45 -5.20
N SER A 84 5.19 -12.40 -5.94
CA SER A 84 5.41 -12.54 -7.38
C SER A 84 4.93 -11.32 -8.19
N GLN A 85 3.96 -10.57 -7.66
CA GLN A 85 3.46 -9.32 -8.23
C GLN A 85 4.54 -8.24 -8.22
N TYR A 86 5.20 -8.05 -7.08
CA TYR A 86 6.26 -7.06 -6.91
C TYR A 86 7.58 -7.47 -7.56
N CYS A 87 7.87 -8.77 -7.58
CA CYS A 87 9.04 -9.32 -8.28
C CYS A 87 8.89 -9.36 -9.81
N SER A 88 7.72 -9.02 -10.36
CA SER A 88 7.49 -9.10 -11.80
C SER A 88 8.32 -8.06 -12.58
N ASN A 89 8.82 -8.45 -13.77
CA ASN A 89 9.62 -7.56 -14.62
C ASN A 89 8.91 -6.22 -14.90
N GLU A 90 7.61 -6.26 -15.14
CA GLU A 90 6.82 -5.05 -15.44
C GLU A 90 6.78 -4.09 -14.24
N TYR A 91 6.61 -4.61 -13.02
CA TYR A 91 6.62 -3.79 -11.81
C TYR A 91 8.02 -3.19 -11.56
N GLN A 92 9.08 -3.99 -11.72
CA GLN A 92 10.46 -3.53 -11.56
C GLN A 92 10.85 -2.48 -12.61
N GLN A 93 10.40 -2.64 -13.86
CA GLN A 93 10.61 -1.65 -14.92
C GLN A 93 9.89 -0.33 -14.61
N ARG A 94 8.66 -0.39 -14.07
CA ARG A 94 7.93 0.80 -13.62
C ARG A 94 8.69 1.53 -12.51
N LEU A 95 9.18 0.82 -11.50
CA LEU A 95 9.97 1.43 -10.41
C LEU A 95 11.25 2.09 -10.93
N SER A 96 11.98 1.41 -11.83
CA SER A 96 13.18 1.96 -12.46
C SER A 96 12.87 3.22 -13.28
N LYS A 97 11.79 3.22 -14.06
CA LYS A 97 11.35 4.38 -14.85
C LYS A 97 11.08 5.62 -13.99
N TYR A 98 10.59 5.43 -12.77
CA TYR A 98 10.31 6.52 -11.83
C TYR A 98 11.47 6.81 -10.87
N GLY A 99 12.63 6.17 -11.02
CA GLY A 99 13.81 6.44 -10.21
C GLY A 99 13.76 5.93 -8.76
N PHE A 100 12.94 4.91 -8.47
CA PHE A 100 12.86 4.36 -7.11
C PHE A 100 14.06 3.48 -6.74
N LYS A 101 14.50 3.57 -5.49
CA LYS A 101 15.37 2.58 -4.83
C LYS A 101 14.53 1.41 -4.34
N VAL A 102 14.58 0.29 -5.05
CA VAL A 102 13.79 -0.90 -4.69
C VAL A 102 14.34 -1.57 -3.45
N SER A 103 13.47 -1.76 -2.47
CA SER A 103 13.73 -2.46 -1.21
C SER A 103 12.74 -3.61 -1.08
N MET A 104 13.18 -4.80 -0.66
CA MET A 104 12.26 -5.93 -0.45
C MET A 104 12.58 -6.67 0.83
N SER A 105 11.54 -7.07 1.56
CA SER A 105 11.67 -7.81 2.83
C SER A 105 12.47 -9.11 2.69
N GLY A 106 13.06 -9.55 3.80
CA GLY A 106 13.69 -10.87 3.88
C GLY A 106 12.68 -12.01 3.70
N LYS A 107 13.12 -13.18 3.23
CA LYS A 107 12.25 -14.37 3.23
C LYS A 107 11.87 -14.70 4.67
N GLY A 108 10.57 -14.66 5.00
CA GLY A 108 10.05 -15.02 6.32
C GLY A 108 10.11 -13.92 7.38
N ASN A 109 10.41 -12.66 7.02
CA ASN A 109 10.46 -11.55 7.96
C ASN A 109 9.24 -10.63 7.80
N CYS A 110 8.16 -10.90 8.54
CA CYS A 110 6.95 -10.06 8.57
C CYS A 110 7.19 -8.67 9.18
N TYR A 111 8.23 -8.51 10.01
CA TYR A 111 8.53 -7.24 10.66
C TYR A 111 8.89 -6.13 9.66
N ASP A 112 9.39 -6.47 8.48
CA ASP A 112 9.82 -5.55 7.43
C ASP A 112 8.67 -4.74 6.79
N ASN A 113 7.40 -5.10 7.05
CA ASN A 113 6.24 -4.36 6.51
C ASN A 113 5.23 -3.90 7.56
N SER A 114 5.69 -3.76 8.82
CA SER A 114 4.85 -3.53 9.99
C SER A 114 3.84 -2.37 9.83
N MET A 115 4.23 -1.28 9.17
CA MET A 115 3.38 -0.10 8.97
C MET A 115 2.18 -0.37 8.06
N VAL A 116 2.39 -1.13 6.98
CA VAL A 116 1.31 -1.51 6.08
C VAL A 116 0.42 -2.57 6.72
N GLU A 117 1.01 -3.50 7.49
CA GLU A 117 0.25 -4.47 8.28
C GLU A 117 -0.65 -3.78 9.32
N THR A 118 -0.16 -2.73 10.00
CA THR A 118 -0.98 -1.94 10.93
C THR A 118 -2.15 -1.30 10.21
N PHE A 119 -1.95 -0.72 9.03
CA PHE A 119 -3.05 -0.19 8.22
C PHE A 119 -4.07 -1.29 7.89
N PHE A 120 -3.62 -2.47 7.45
CA PHE A 120 -4.53 -3.56 7.12
C PHE A 120 -5.29 -4.09 8.34
N LYS A 121 -4.67 -4.13 9.53
CA LYS A 121 -5.36 -4.46 10.78
C LYS A 121 -6.45 -3.43 11.09
N SER A 122 -6.15 -2.14 10.97
CA SER A 122 -7.14 -1.05 11.17
C SER A 122 -8.33 -1.16 10.22
N ILE A 123 -8.10 -1.15 8.89
CA ILE A 123 -9.22 -1.22 7.93
C ILE A 123 -10.03 -2.51 8.10
N LYS A 124 -9.39 -3.63 8.44
CA LYS A 124 -10.11 -4.88 8.69
C LYS A 124 -11.01 -4.80 9.92
N ALA A 125 -10.49 -4.31 11.03
CA ALA A 125 -11.24 -4.20 12.29
C ALA A 125 -12.32 -3.11 12.28
N GLU A 126 -12.06 -2.00 11.60
CA GLU A 126 -12.93 -0.82 11.60
C GLU A 126 -14.00 -0.89 10.50
N LEU A 127 -13.69 -1.52 9.36
CA LEU A 127 -14.59 -1.58 8.20
C LEU A 127 -14.92 -3.02 7.80
N ILE A 128 -13.91 -3.83 7.45
CA ILE A 128 -14.17 -5.08 6.71
C ILE A 128 -14.94 -6.11 7.53
N TRP A 129 -14.54 -6.34 8.78
CA TRP A 129 -15.15 -7.36 9.64
C TRP A 129 -16.48 -6.94 10.25
N ARG A 130 -16.82 -5.65 10.21
CA ARG A 130 -18.07 -5.11 10.75
C ARG A 130 -19.23 -5.17 9.75
N ASN A 131 -18.95 -5.56 8.51
CA ASN A 131 -19.90 -5.51 7.42
C ASN A 131 -19.91 -6.85 6.68
N ARG A 132 -21.09 -7.21 6.16
CA ARG A 132 -21.21 -8.24 5.13
C ARG A 132 -21.15 -7.56 3.77
N TRP A 133 -20.38 -8.16 2.86
CA TRP A 133 -20.18 -7.63 1.51
C TRP A 133 -20.88 -8.53 0.50
N ASP A 134 -22.03 -8.11 0.00
CA ASP A 134 -22.79 -8.90 -0.97
C ASP A 134 -22.16 -8.84 -2.34
N THR A 135 -21.54 -7.71 -2.70
CA THR A 135 -20.84 -7.52 -3.98
C THR A 135 -19.44 -6.94 -3.79
N ARG A 136 -18.54 -7.22 -4.73
CA ARG A 136 -17.21 -6.59 -4.79
C ARG A 136 -17.31 -5.08 -4.94
N ARG A 137 -18.27 -4.59 -5.72
CA ARG A 137 -18.49 -3.16 -5.95
C ARG A 137 -18.89 -2.42 -4.67
N GLN A 138 -19.71 -3.05 -3.82
CA GLN A 138 -20.06 -2.49 -2.52
C GLN A 138 -18.81 -2.36 -1.62
N ALA A 139 -18.00 -3.42 -1.55
CA ALA A 139 -16.76 -3.39 -0.78
C ALA A 139 -15.78 -2.33 -1.32
N GLU A 140 -15.61 -2.23 -2.64
CA GLU A 140 -14.78 -1.21 -3.28
C GLU A 140 -15.22 0.22 -2.93
N GLY A 141 -16.52 0.52 -3.02
CA GLY A 141 -17.05 1.83 -2.64
C GLY A 141 -16.81 2.17 -1.17
N ALA A 142 -16.96 1.18 -0.27
CA ALA A 142 -16.70 1.39 1.15
C ALA A 142 -15.20 1.58 1.46
N ILE A 143 -14.31 0.83 0.79
CA ILE A 143 -12.86 1.00 0.88
C ILE A 143 -12.45 2.40 0.39
N PHE A 144 -13.01 2.85 -0.74
CA PHE A 144 -12.80 4.20 -1.27
C PHE A 144 -13.13 5.26 -0.21
N GLN A 145 -14.32 5.17 0.39
CA GLN A 145 -14.78 6.14 1.40
C GLN A 145 -13.94 6.08 2.67
N TYR A 146 -13.56 4.89 3.11
CA TYR A 146 -12.69 4.73 4.27
C TYR A 146 -11.32 5.34 4.04
N ILE A 147 -10.65 5.02 2.93
CA ILE A 147 -9.30 5.52 2.66
C ILE A 147 -9.31 7.05 2.48
N ASN A 148 -10.18 7.56 1.61
CA ASN A 148 -10.15 8.96 1.19
C ASN A 148 -10.95 9.90 2.12
N GLY A 149 -12.05 9.42 2.68
CA GLY A 149 -12.95 10.21 3.53
C GLY A 149 -12.70 10.08 5.02
N PHE A 150 -12.05 9.00 5.48
CA PHE A 150 -11.87 8.73 6.92
C PHE A 150 -10.40 8.65 7.35
N TYR A 151 -9.62 7.76 6.74
CA TYR A 151 -8.26 7.41 7.18
C TYR A 151 -7.26 8.52 6.84
N ASN A 152 -7.15 8.89 5.56
CA ASN A 152 -6.20 9.91 5.12
C ASN A 152 -6.45 11.29 5.74
N PRO A 153 -7.69 11.80 5.85
CA PRO A 153 -7.96 13.07 6.52
C PRO A 153 -7.51 13.07 7.98
N ARG A 154 -7.81 12.01 8.76
CA ARG A 154 -7.33 11.90 10.15
C ARG A 154 -5.82 11.93 10.26
N ARG A 155 -5.12 11.22 9.37
CA ARG A 155 -3.64 11.21 9.35
C ARG A 155 -3.02 12.56 9.02
N ARG A 156 -3.70 13.39 8.21
CA ARG A 156 -3.28 14.79 7.99
C ARG A 156 -3.30 15.62 9.27
N HIS A 157 -4.28 15.37 10.14
CA HIS A 157 -4.42 16.10 11.39
C HIS A 157 -3.47 15.58 12.48
N SER A 158 -3.10 14.29 12.45
CA SER A 158 -2.11 13.74 13.39
C SER A 158 -0.67 14.19 13.12
N SER A 159 -0.33 14.65 11.91
CA SER A 159 1.01 15.13 11.55
C SER A 159 1.21 16.64 11.75
N LEU A 160 0.27 17.33 12.42
CA LEU A 160 0.38 18.76 12.77
C LEU A 160 0.77 18.98 14.25
N GLY A 161 1.22 17.94 14.95
CA GLY A 161 1.71 18.04 16.32
C GLY A 161 2.96 17.18 16.50
N GLY A 162 4.11 17.83 16.54
CA GLY A 162 5.44 17.23 16.69
C GLY A 162 6.49 18.07 16.01
#